data_AF-A0A4R3G6V8-F1
#
_entry.id   AF-A0A4R3G6V8-F1
#
_cell.length_a   1.000
_cell.length_b   1.000
_cell.length_c   1.000
_cell.angle_alpha   90.00
_cell.angle_beta   90.00
_cell.angle_gamma   90.00
#
_symmetry.space_group_name_H-M   'P 1'
#
loop_
_entity.id
_entity.type
_entity.pdbx_description
1 polymer ?
#
loop_
_entity_poly.entity_id
_entity_poly.type
_entity_poly.pdbx_seq_one_letter_code
_entity_poly.pdbx_strand_id
1 'polypeptide(L)'
;MLLADVFALYIKTKNFHWHMSGPHFRNYHHLLDEQSEELFAMTDAVAERARKAGGTTLRSVGQIARLQRLVDNDVEYVTPDDMLSEMREDNAQLV
;
A
#
# COMPACT_ATOMS: atom_id res chain seq x y z
N MET A 1 -8.81 9.38 1.55
CA MET A 1 -9.95 8.70 0.88
C MET A 1 -9.56 7.24 0.74
N LEU A 2 -10.40 6.28 1.15
CA LEU A 2 -9.97 4.87 1.26
C LEU A 2 -9.27 4.34 0.01
N LEU A 3 -9.82 4.57 -1.18
CA LEU A 3 -9.18 4.11 -2.42
C LEU A 3 -7.78 4.71 -2.65
N ALA A 4 -7.56 5.98 -2.26
CA ALA A 4 -6.24 6.60 -2.33
C ALA A 4 -5.27 5.92 -1.36
N ASP A 5 -5.73 5.59 -0.15
CA ASP A 5 -4.91 4.92 0.87
C ASP A 5 -4.54 3.50 0.43
N VAL A 6 -5.44 2.77 -0.23
CA VAL A 6 -5.15 1.42 -0.77
C VAL A 6 -4.07 1.49 -1.86
N PHE A 7 -4.11 2.48 -2.76
CA PHE A 7 -3.05 2.66 -3.75
C PHE A 7 -1.71 3.08 -3.12
N ALA A 8 -1.75 3.95 -2.10
CA ALA A 8 -0.56 4.34 -1.35
C ALA A 8 0.09 3.12 -0.66
N LEU A 9 -0.73 2.30 0.00
CA LEU A 9 -0.24 1.09 0.66
C LEU A 9 0.27 0.07 -0.35
N TYR A 10 -0.40 -0.10 -1.49
CA TYR A 10 0.06 -0.97 -2.57
C TYR A 10 1.46 -0.59 -3.04
N ILE A 11 1.69 0.69 -3.37
CA ILE A 11 2.99 1.11 -3.88
C ILE A 11 4.08 1.05 -2.80
N LYS A 12 3.75 1.36 -1.54
CA LYS A 12 4.68 1.19 -0.41
C LYS A 12 5.03 -0.28 -0.18
N THR A 13 4.06 -1.19 -0.27
CA THR A 13 4.30 -2.65 -0.15
C THR A 13 5.26 -3.12 -1.25
N LYS A 14 5.05 -2.67 -2.49
CA LYS A 14 5.98 -2.96 -3.60
C LYS A 14 7.36 -2.33 -3.40
N ASN A 15 7.43 -1.11 -2.88
CA ASN A 15 8.68 -0.45 -2.51
C ASN A 15 9.48 -1.34 -1.54
N PHE A 16 8.86 -1.79 -0.44
CA PHE A 16 9.55 -2.66 0.51
C PHE A 16 9.87 -4.04 -0.06
N HIS A 17 9.00 -4.60 -0.91
CA HIS A 17 9.27 -5.85 -1.61
C HIS A 17 10.53 -5.76 -2.49
N TRP A 18 10.69 -4.66 -3.25
CA TRP A 18 11.85 -4.44 -4.12
C TRP A 18 13.15 -4.25 -3.34
N HIS A 19 13.09 -3.58 -2.19
CA HIS A 19 14.25 -3.25 -1.36
C HIS A 19 14.48 -4.22 -0.19
N MET A 20 13.70 -5.30 -0.11
CA MET A 20 13.82 -6.31 0.94
C MET A 20 15.21 -6.96 0.92
N SER A 21 15.76 -7.21 2.11
CA SER A 21 17.09 -7.81 2.26
C SER A 21 17.21 -8.62 3.57
N GLY A 22 18.38 -9.20 3.82
CA GLY A 22 18.68 -9.91 5.08
C GLY A 22 18.38 -11.42 5.06
N PRO A 23 18.58 -12.10 6.21
CA PRO A 23 18.54 -13.57 6.31
C PRO A 23 17.18 -14.18 5.94
N HIS A 24 16.10 -13.41 6.07
CA HIS A 24 14.73 -13.84 5.80
C HIS A 24 14.18 -13.31 4.47
N PHE A 25 15.06 -12.77 3.59
CA PHE A 25 14.71 -12.14 2.32
C PHE A 25 13.59 -12.86 1.57
N ARG A 26 13.76 -14.15 1.28
CA ARG A 26 12.79 -14.90 0.46
C ARG A 26 11.39 -14.89 1.07
N ASN A 27 11.28 -15.11 2.37
CA ASN A 27 9.99 -15.22 3.04
C ASN A 27 9.28 -13.85 3.05
N TYR A 28 10.00 -12.79 3.42
CA TYR A 28 9.43 -11.45 3.45
C TYR A 28 9.14 -10.90 2.06
N HIS A 29 9.97 -11.22 1.08
CA HIS A 29 9.75 -10.84 -0.31
C HIS A 29 8.45 -11.45 -0.86
N HIS A 30 8.20 -12.75 -0.61
CA HIS A 30 6.94 -13.39 -0.98
C HIS A 30 5.74 -12.84 -0.19
N LEU A 31 5.89 -12.65 1.12
CA LEU A 31 4.83 -12.08 1.97
C LEU A 31 4.36 -10.71 1.44
N LEU A 32 5.31 -9.82 1.13
CA LEU A 32 5.00 -8.49 0.59
C LEU A 32 4.43 -8.58 -0.83
N ASP A 33 4.86 -9.56 -1.63
CA ASP A 33 4.31 -9.76 -2.97
C ASP A 33 2.84 -10.18 -2.91
N GLU A 34 2.53 -11.21 -2.12
CA GLU A 34 1.16 -11.69 -1.86
C GLU A 34 0.25 -10.56 -1.35
N GLN A 35 0.72 -9.80 -0.36
CA GLN A 35 -0.02 -8.65 0.15
C GLN A 35 -0.26 -7.58 -0.93
N SER A 36 0.73 -7.32 -1.79
CA SER A 36 0.57 -6.33 -2.85
C SER A 36 -0.48 -6.76 -3.89
N GLU A 37 -0.61 -8.06 -4.17
CA GLU A 37 -1.65 -8.59 -5.06
C GLU A 37 -3.03 -8.40 -4.46
N GLU A 38 -3.20 -8.70 -3.17
CA GLU A 38 -4.45 -8.48 -2.45
C GLU A 38 -4.85 -7.00 -2.44
N LEU A 39 -3.91 -6.11 -2.11
CA LEU A 39 -4.15 -4.66 -2.12
C LEU A 39 -4.53 -4.16 -3.50
N PHE A 40 -3.85 -4.62 -4.55
CA PHE A 40 -4.15 -4.23 -5.92
C PHE A 40 -5.56 -4.70 -6.33
N ALA A 41 -5.93 -5.95 -6.03
CA ALA A 41 -7.26 -6.48 -6.29
C ALA A 41 -8.35 -5.72 -5.52
N MET A 42 -8.07 -5.28 -4.29
CA MET A 42 -9.00 -4.46 -3.50
C MET A 42 -9.32 -3.11 -4.15
N THR A 43 -8.43 -2.54 -4.97
CA THR A 43 -8.65 -1.22 -5.57
C THR A 43 -9.93 -1.15 -6.40
N ASP A 44 -10.19 -2.19 -7.21
CA ASP A 44 -11.39 -2.25 -8.07
C ASP A 44 -12.66 -2.35 -7.22
N ALA A 45 -12.70 -3.29 -6.28
CA ALA A 45 -13.85 -3.48 -5.39
C ALA A 45 -14.20 -2.20 -4.61
N VAL A 46 -13.20 -1.49 -4.09
CA VAL A 46 -13.40 -0.22 -3.37
C VAL A 46 -13.89 0.88 -4.33
N ALA A 47 -13.32 0.99 -5.52
CA ALA A 47 -13.72 1.97 -6.52
C ALA A 47 -15.16 1.75 -6.99
N GLU A 48 -15.51 0.51 -7.34
CA GLU A 48 -16.87 0.14 -7.74
C GLU A 48 -17.88 0.40 -6.62
N ARG A 49 -17.52 0.07 -5.37
CA ARG A 49 -18.39 0.33 -4.22
C ARG A 49 -18.65 1.82 -4.05
N ALA A 50 -17.62 2.65 -4.18
CA ALA A 50 -17.77 4.11 -4.11
C ALA A 50 -18.71 4.63 -5.21
N ARG A 51 -18.60 4.12 -6.45
CA ARG A 51 -19.51 4.47 -7.55
C ARG A 51 -20.95 4.00 -7.29
N LYS A 52 -21.14 2.76 -6.82
CA LYS A 52 -22.46 2.19 -6.48
C LYS A 52 -23.15 3.00 -5.37
N ALA A 53 -22.39 3.60 -4.46
CA ALA A 53 -22.90 4.51 -3.42
C ALA A 53 -23.16 5.94 -3.90
N GLY A 54 -23.02 6.24 -5.21
CA GLY A 54 -23.24 7.57 -5.78
C GLY A 54 -22.02 8.51 -5.70
N GLY A 55 -20.87 8.02 -5.24
CA GLY A 55 -19.62 8.78 -5.15
C GLY A 55 -18.86 8.91 -6.48
N THR A 56 -17.79 9.69 -6.45
CA THR A 56 -16.74 9.72 -7.47
C THR A 56 -15.56 8.85 -7.04
N THR A 57 -14.66 8.54 -7.97
CA THR A 57 -13.40 7.82 -7.70
C THR A 57 -12.19 8.71 -8.01
N LEU A 58 -10.99 8.12 -7.90
CA LEU A 58 -9.73 8.73 -8.30
C LEU A 58 -9.67 8.96 -9.81
N ARG A 59 -8.92 9.99 -10.21
CA ARG A 59 -8.70 10.40 -11.60
C ARG A 59 -7.24 10.35 -12.03
N SER A 60 -6.29 10.40 -11.09
CA SER A 60 -4.86 10.41 -11.40
C SER A 60 -3.99 10.13 -10.18
N VAL A 61 -2.72 9.80 -10.42
CA VAL A 61 -1.69 9.63 -9.37
C VAL A 61 -1.54 10.89 -8.52
N GLY A 62 -1.53 12.08 -9.14
CA GLY A 62 -1.48 13.33 -8.38
C GLY A 62 -2.69 13.53 -7.46
N GLN A 63 -3.85 12.95 -7.79
CA GLN A 63 -5.00 12.95 -6.88
C GLN A 63 -4.83 11.95 -5.75
N ILE A 64 -4.18 10.80 -5.97
CA ILE A 64 -3.81 9.84 -4.92
C ILE A 64 -2.95 10.56 -3.89
N ALA A 65 -1.84 11.17 -4.32
CA ALA A 65 -0.91 11.88 -3.44
C ALA A 65 -1.59 12.99 -2.60
N ARG A 66 -2.61 13.67 -3.15
CA ARG A 66 -3.36 14.71 -2.41
C ARG A 66 -4.40 14.16 -1.44
N LEU A 67 -4.89 12.93 -1.65
CA LEU A 67 -6.02 12.36 -0.91
C LEU A 67 -5.63 11.21 0.02
N GLN A 68 -4.42 10.66 -0.12
CA GLN A 68 -3.88 9.65 0.76
C GLN A 68 -3.66 10.22 2.17
N ARG A 69 -3.89 9.37 3.17
CA ARG A 69 -3.61 9.61 4.59
C ARG A 69 -2.31 8.93 5.00
N LEU A 70 -1.98 7.81 4.35
CA LEU A 70 -0.73 7.11 4.54
C LEU A 70 0.40 7.93 3.93
N VAL A 71 1.49 8.08 4.70
CA VAL A 71 2.66 8.85 4.30
C VAL A 71 3.55 7.97 3.43
N ASP A 72 4.10 8.52 2.34
CA ASP A 72 5.05 7.78 1.50
C ASP A 72 6.37 7.53 2.24
N ASN A 73 7.10 6.49 1.83
CA ASN A 73 8.46 6.23 2.33
C ASN A 73 9.46 6.32 1.18
N ASP A 74 10.10 7.49 1.07
CA ASP A 74 11.13 7.79 0.07
C ASP A 74 12.56 7.64 0.65
N VAL A 75 12.70 6.99 1.80
CA VAL A 75 14.01 6.82 2.46
C VAL A 75 14.87 5.85 1.65
N GLU A 76 16.15 6.21 1.42
CA GLU A 76 17.09 5.43 0.59
C GLU A 76 17.31 4.01 1.12
N TYR A 77 17.26 3.84 2.45
CA TYR A 77 17.39 2.53 3.08
C TYR A 77 16.53 2.44 4.35
N VAL A 78 15.79 1.34 4.45
CA VAL A 78 14.96 0.97 5.61
C VAL A 78 15.35 -0.45 6.01
N THR A 79 15.46 -0.74 7.30
CA THR A 79 15.78 -2.11 7.73
C THR A 79 14.56 -3.02 7.51
N PRO A 80 14.75 -4.34 7.28
CA PRO A 80 13.62 -5.27 7.16
C PRO A 80 12.63 -5.20 8.32
N ASP A 81 13.11 -5.05 9.56
CA ASP A 81 12.25 -4.97 10.75
C ASP A 81 11.45 -3.67 10.80
N ASP A 82 12.04 -2.55 10.37
CA ASP A 82 11.34 -1.27 10.26
C ASP A 82 10.31 -1.30 9.13
N MET A 83 10.63 -1.89 7.97
CA MET A 83 9.66 -2.07 6.87
C MET A 83 8.42 -2.83 7.34
N LEU A 84 8.61 -3.94 8.06
CA LEU A 84 7.50 -4.75 8.57
C LEU A 84 6.71 -4.03 9.67
N SER A 85 7.39 -3.29 10.54
CA SER A 85 6.74 -2.51 11.60
C SER A 85 5.88 -1.39 11.01
N GLU A 86 6.41 -0.66 10.02
CA GLU A 86 5.69 0.39 9.31
C GLU A 86 4.50 -0.18 8.53
N MET A 87 4.68 -1.30 7.81
CA MET A 87 3.58 -1.98 7.12
C MET A 87 2.46 -2.37 8.08
N ARG A 88 2.78 -2.93 9.24
CA ARG A 88 1.77 -3.28 10.25
C ARG A 88 1.00 -2.05 10.71
N GLU A 89 1.69 -0.94 10.96
CA GLU A 89 1.08 0.31 11.43
C GLU A 89 0.18 0.95 10.37
N ASP A 90 0.60 0.96 9.11
CA ASP A 90 -0.20 1.46 7.99
C ASP A 90 -1.45 0.58 7.74
N ASN A 91 -1.32 -0.75 7.85
CA ASN A 91 -2.47 -1.65 7.77
C ASN A 91 -3.49 -1.40 8.89
N ALA A 92 -3.02 -1.12 10.11
CA ALA A 92 -3.91 -0.82 11.24
C ALA A 92 -4.73 0.48 11.03
N GLN A 93 -4.25 1.40 10.18
CA GLN A 93 -5.00 2.62 9.83
C GLN A 93 -6.10 2.40 8.78
N LEU A 94 -6.14 1.22 8.15
CA LEU A 94 -7.19 0.84 7.20
C LEU A 94 -8.41 0.16 7.86
N VAL A 95 -8.29 -0.27 9.11
CA VAL A 95 -9.33 -0.96 9.90
C VAL A 95 -10.20 0.03 10.68
#